data_AF-A0A174EAG5-F1
#
_entry.id   AF-A0A174EAG5-F1
#
_cell.length_a   1.000
_cell.length_b   1.000
_cell.length_c   1.000
_cell.angle_alpha   90.00
_cell.angle_beta   90.00
_cell.angle_gamma   90.00
#
_symmetry.space_group_name_H-M   'P 1'
#
loop_
_entity.id
_entity.type
_entity.pdbx_description
1 polymer ?
#
loop_
_entity_poly.entity_id
_entity_poly.type
_entity_poly.pdbx_seq_one_letter_code
_entity_poly.pdbx_strand_id
1 'polypeptide(L)'
;MKLVDADKARECFGGDGVTGAVMQRMFDSLPTIDAVPVVRCRDCKWFNHYTMECESDDVATDHEGGASFSINFGPDDFCSYGQRKEADHG
;
A
#
# COMPACT_ATOMS: atom_id res chain seq x y z
N MET A 1 8.06 0.88 -12.49
CA MET A 1 8.40 2.28 -12.14
C MET A 1 9.15 2.23 -10.82
N LYS A 2 10.23 3.00 -10.62
CA LYS A 2 10.93 3.07 -9.34
C LYS A 2 10.44 4.31 -8.60
N LEU A 3 9.82 4.12 -7.44
CA LEU A 3 9.45 5.23 -6.57
C LEU A 3 10.73 5.77 -5.92
N VAL A 4 10.84 7.10 -5.85
CA VAL A 4 11.94 7.80 -5.19
C VAL A 4 11.35 8.45 -3.95
N ASP A 5 11.95 8.18 -2.80
CA ASP A 5 11.64 8.86 -1.55
C ASP A 5 12.10 10.32 -1.65
N ALA A 6 11.14 11.24 -1.59
CA ALA A 6 11.40 12.66 -1.79
C ALA A 6 12.26 13.24 -0.65
N ASP A 7 12.08 12.79 0.59
CA ASP A 7 12.81 13.32 1.74
C ASP A 7 14.28 12.88 1.69
N LYS A 8 14.52 11.60 1.37
CA LYS A 8 15.87 11.09 1.07
C LYS A 8 16.53 11.82 -0.09
N ALA A 9 15.76 12.11 -1.15
CA ALA A 9 16.29 12.85 -2.29
C ALA A 9 16.67 14.29 -1.88
N ARG A 10 15.86 14.96 -1.06
CA ARG A 10 16.14 16.30 -0.53
C ARG A 10 17.40 16.32 0.34
N GLU A 11 17.63 15.28 1.14
CA GLU A 11 18.87 15.12 1.91
C GLU A 11 20.09 15.03 0.99
N CYS A 12 20.02 14.17 -0.04
CA CYS A 12 21.10 14.00 -1.03
C CYS A 12 21.45 15.28 -1.80
N PHE A 13 20.45 16.14 -2.05
CA PHE A 13 20.61 17.38 -2.82
C PHE A 13 20.54 18.65 -1.95
N GLY A 14 20.63 18.55 -0.62
CA GLY A 14 20.42 19.65 0.32
C GLY A 14 21.55 20.67 0.45
N GLY A 15 22.51 20.69 -0.47
CA GLY A 15 23.65 21.62 -0.43
C GLY A 15 23.26 23.08 -0.67
N ASP A 16 24.11 24.00 -0.18
CA ASP A 16 24.01 25.46 -0.27
C ASP A 16 24.37 26.06 -1.64
N GLY A 17 24.76 25.21 -2.60
CA GLY A 17 25.04 25.60 -3.97
C GLY A 17 23.80 25.78 -4.85
N VAL A 18 24.00 26.38 -6.04
CA VAL A 18 22.95 26.57 -7.06
C VAL A 18 22.24 25.25 -7.40
N THR A 19 22.98 24.15 -7.46
CA THR A 19 22.43 22.82 -7.72
C THR A 19 21.41 22.40 -6.66
N GLY A 20 21.70 22.59 -5.37
CA GLY A 20 20.77 22.23 -4.30
C GLY A 20 19.51 23.09 -4.33
N ALA A 21 19.66 24.39 -4.54
CA ALA A 21 18.53 25.31 -4.66
C ALA A 21 17.60 24.97 -5.84
N VAL A 22 18.17 24.55 -6.99
CA VAL A 22 17.39 24.13 -8.15
C VAL A 22 16.66 22.81 -7.89
N MET A 23 17.34 21.82 -7.28
CA MET A 23 16.75 20.51 -7.00
C MET A 23 15.59 20.60 -5.99
N GLN A 24 15.73 21.42 -4.95
CA GLN A 24 14.63 21.66 -3.99
C GLN A 24 13.37 22.20 -4.68
N ARG A 25 13.53 23.20 -5.56
CA ARG A 25 12.41 23.75 -6.34
C ARG A 25 11.80 22.71 -7.28
N MET A 26 12.61 21.83 -7.87
CA MET A 26 12.09 20.74 -8.68
C MET A 26 11.23 19.80 -7.83
N PHE A 27 11.70 19.35 -6.66
CA PHE A 27 10.92 18.47 -5.78
C PHE A 27 9.60 19.11 -5.34
N ASP A 28 9.59 20.39 -4.98
CA ASP A 28 8.37 21.10 -4.59
C ASP A 28 7.38 21.29 -5.75
N SER A 29 7.86 21.26 -7.01
CA SER A 29 7.03 21.43 -8.21
C SER A 29 6.48 20.11 -8.78
N LEU A 30 7.07 18.98 -8.39
CA LEU A 30 6.66 17.67 -8.91
C LEU A 30 5.39 17.21 -8.19
N PRO A 31 4.40 16.67 -8.92
CA PRO A 31 3.23 16.09 -8.29
C PRO A 31 3.64 14.88 -7.45
N THR A 32 3.23 14.85 -6.19
CA THR A 32 3.28 13.64 -5.38
C THR A 32 2.26 12.65 -5.90
N ILE A 33 2.72 11.44 -6.24
CA ILE A 33 1.82 10.34 -6.53
C ILE A 33 1.25 9.81 -5.20
N ASP A 34 -0.07 9.65 -5.14
CA ASP A 34 -0.71 8.96 -4.02
C ASP A 34 -0.47 7.45 -4.18
N ALA A 35 0.62 6.98 -3.58
CA ALA A 35 1.02 5.58 -3.64
C ALA A 35 0.44 4.82 -2.43
N VAL A 36 -0.65 4.10 -2.67
CA VAL A 36 -1.21 3.18 -1.68
C VAL A 36 -0.43 1.86 -1.73
N PRO A 37 0.04 1.32 -0.59
CA PRO A 37 0.73 0.04 -0.57
C PRO A 37 -0.21 -1.07 -1.05
N VAL A 38 0.22 -1.78 -2.10
CA VAL A 38 -0.50 -2.96 -2.57
C VAL A 38 -0.17 -4.12 -1.63
N VAL A 39 -1.19 -4.64 -0.96
CA VAL A 39 -1.09 -5.78 -0.04
C VAL A 39 -1.77 -6.98 -0.68
N ARG A 40 -1.11 -8.14 -0.57
CA ARG A 40 -1.68 -9.41 -1.04
C ARG A 40 -2.58 -9.98 0.06
N CYS A 41 -3.61 -10.74 -0.31
CA CYS A 41 -4.52 -11.36 0.66
C CYS A 41 -3.76 -12.12 1.75
N ARG A 42 -2.71 -12.88 1.42
CA ARG A 42 -1.88 -13.61 2.40
C ARG A 42 -1.23 -12.73 3.48
N ASP A 43 -0.96 -11.46 3.15
CA ASP A 43 -0.30 -10.50 4.02
C ASP A 43 -1.31 -9.55 4.69
N CYS A 44 -2.60 -9.67 4.34
CA CYS A 44 -3.69 -8.89 4.90
C CYS A 44 -4.07 -9.43 6.29
N LYS A 45 -4.27 -8.53 7.24
CA LYS A 45 -4.68 -8.89 8.60
C LYS A 45 -6.08 -9.51 8.70
N TRP A 46 -6.93 -9.24 7.70
CA TRP A 46 -8.30 -9.69 7.67
C TRP A 46 -8.50 -11.00 6.91
N PHE A 47 -7.45 -11.50 6.24
CA PHE A 47 -7.58 -12.71 5.43
C PHE A 47 -7.33 -13.97 6.28
N ASN A 48 -8.35 -14.82 6.36
CA ASN A 48 -8.27 -16.12 6.99
C ASN A 48 -7.77 -17.15 5.97
N HIS A 49 -6.59 -17.71 6.24
CA HIS A 49 -5.94 -18.68 5.36
C HIS A 49 -6.55 -20.09 5.43
N TYR A 50 -7.37 -20.39 6.44
CA TYR A 50 -8.05 -21.68 6.58
C TYR A 50 -9.36 -21.70 5.80
N THR A 51 -10.17 -20.64 5.91
CA THR A 51 -11.43 -20.50 5.18
C THR A 51 -11.24 -19.90 3.80
N MET A 52 -10.08 -19.27 3.55
CA MET A 52 -9.75 -18.54 2.31
C MET A 52 -10.69 -17.35 2.07
N GLU A 53 -11.09 -16.69 3.15
CA GLU A 53 -12.08 -15.60 3.16
C GLU A 53 -11.56 -14.40 3.94
N CYS A 54 -12.18 -13.23 3.72
CA CYS A 54 -11.89 -12.03 4.51
C CYS A 54 -12.88 -11.92 5.66
N GLU A 55 -12.40 -11.82 6.90
CA GLU A 55 -13.23 -11.82 8.12
C GLU A 55 -13.74 -10.44 8.53
N SER A 56 -13.33 -9.38 7.83
CA SER A 56 -13.78 -8.02 8.14
C SER A 56 -15.14 -7.76 7.51
N ASP A 57 -16.16 -7.42 8.31
CA ASP A 57 -17.51 -7.09 7.82
C ASP A 57 -17.52 -5.97 6.77
N ASP A 58 -16.60 -5.00 6.87
CA ASP A 58 -16.46 -3.91 5.88
C ASP A 58 -15.85 -4.36 4.53
N VAL A 59 -15.37 -5.61 4.46
CA VAL A 59 -14.56 -6.15 3.34
C VAL A 59 -15.14 -7.46 2.80
N ALA A 60 -15.86 -8.20 3.64
CA ALA A 60 -16.43 -9.49 3.33
C ALA A 60 -17.59 -9.31 2.34
N THR A 61 -17.44 -9.89 1.15
CA THR A 61 -18.40 -9.76 0.05
C THR A 61 -19.62 -10.68 0.21
N ASP A 62 -19.67 -11.47 1.28
CA ASP A 62 -20.67 -12.50 1.57
C ASP A 62 -21.82 -12.00 2.48
N HIS A 63 -21.70 -10.82 3.10
CA HIS A 63 -22.76 -10.24 3.93
C HIS A 63 -23.97 -9.76 3.09
N GLU A 64 -23.81 -9.52 1.78
CA GLU A 64 -24.93 -9.19 0.90
C GLU A 64 -25.67 -10.44 0.38
N GLY A 65 -26.36 -11.15 1.29
CA GLY A 65 -27.58 -11.89 0.96
C GLY A 65 -27.55 -12.81 -0.27
N GLY A 66 -26.47 -13.55 -0.52
CA GLY A 66 -26.48 -14.66 -1.47
C GLY A 66 -25.88 -14.40 -2.85
N ALA A 67 -24.88 -13.51 -2.98
CA ALA A 67 -23.94 -13.63 -4.11
C ALA A 67 -23.11 -14.92 -3.96
N SER A 68 -23.63 -16.03 -4.47
CA SER A 68 -23.03 -17.37 -4.50
C SER A 68 -21.83 -17.51 -5.45
N PHE A 69 -21.22 -16.40 -5.83
CA PHE A 69 -19.85 -16.38 -6.31
C PHE A 69 -19.00 -15.94 -5.14
N SER A 70 -18.48 -16.90 -4.36
CA SER A 70 -17.25 -16.63 -3.63
C SER A 70 -16.26 -16.17 -4.69
N ILE A 71 -15.93 -14.87 -4.69
CA ILE A 71 -14.74 -14.43 -5.39
C ILE A 71 -13.64 -15.11 -4.60
N ASN A 72 -13.22 -16.29 -5.07
CA ASN A 72 -12.19 -17.08 -4.42
C ASN A 72 -10.92 -16.25 -4.45
N PHE A 73 -10.68 -15.48 -3.39
CA PHE A 73 -9.48 -14.67 -3.26
C PHE A 73 -8.32 -15.64 -3.04
N GLY A 74 -7.46 -15.74 -4.05
CA GLY A 74 -6.19 -16.41 -3.92
C GLY A 74 -5.32 -15.69 -2.89
N PRO A 75 -4.40 -16.38 -2.20
CA PRO A 75 -3.47 -15.75 -1.26
C PRO A 75 -2.61 -14.65 -1.93
N ASP A 76 -2.43 -14.76 -3.25
CA ASP A 76 -1.65 -13.82 -4.04
C ASP A 76 -2.46 -12.70 -4.68
N ASP A 77 -3.78 -12.71 -4.55
CA ASP A 77 -4.64 -11.66 -5.07
C ASP A 77 -4.39 -10.35 -4.32
N PHE A 78 -4.63 -9.25 -5.03
CA PHE A 78 -4.49 -7.91 -4.46
C PHE A 78 -5.72 -7.59 -3.60
N CYS A 79 -5.47 -7.22 -2.34
CA CYS A 79 -6.52 -6.86 -1.39
C CYS A 79 -6.75 -5.34 -1.42
N SER A 80 -7.94 -4.91 -1.82
CA SER A 80 -8.32 -3.49 -1.90
C SER A 80 -8.27 -2.76 -0.56
N TYR A 81 -8.51 -3.49 0.54
CA TYR A 81 -8.49 -2.96 1.90
C TYR A 81 -7.19 -3.28 2.63
N GLY A 82 -6.22 -3.88 1.93
CA GLY A 82 -5.16 -4.66 2.53
C GLY A 82 -4.37 -3.89 3.58
N GLN A 83 -4.72 -4.11 4.84
CA GLN A 83 -3.98 -3.64 5.99
C GLN A 83 -2.99 -4.73 6.35
N ARG A 84 -1.70 -4.38 6.33
CA ARG A 84 -0.64 -5.32 6.68
C ARG A 84 -0.85 -5.79 8.13
N LYS A 85 -0.53 -7.06 8.40
CA LYS A 85 -0.35 -7.56 9.76
C LYS A 85 0.74 -6.72 10.44
N GLU A 86 0.52 -6.30 11.68
CA GLU A 86 1.57 -5.63 12.45
C GLU A 86 2.74 -6.61 12.60
N ALA A 87 3.96 -6.13 12.35
CA ALA A 87 5.14 -6.90 12.66
C ALA A 87 5.30 -6.89 14.19
N ASP A 88 5.39 -8.08 14.79
CA ASP A 88 5.72 -8.22 16.20
C ASP A 88 7.17 -7.75 16.38
N HIS A 89 7.34 -6.49 16.77
CA HIS A 89 8.64 -5.91 17.09
C HIS A 89 8.97 -6.26 18.54
N GLY A 90 9.42 -7.50 18.75
CA GLY A 90 10.06 -7.96 20.00
C GLY A 90 11.47 -7.43 20.19
#